data_AF-A0AAI9VF59-F1
#
_entry.id   AF-A0AAI9VF59-F1
#
_cell.length_a   1.000
_cell.length_b   1.000
_cell.length_c   1.000
_cell.angle_alpha   90.00
_cell.angle_beta   90.00
_cell.angle_gamma   90.00
#
_symmetry.space_group_name_H-M   'P 1'
#
loop_
_entity.id
_entity.type
_entity.pdbx_description
1 polymer ?
#
loop_
_entity_poly.entity_id
_entity_poly.type
_entity_poly.pdbx_seq_one_letter_code
_entity_poly.pdbx_strand_id
1 'polypeptide(L)'
;MLHIRRREQRIVNATQKDGQFVGDDQQDALPSSEIVLYRLVSGLHLFCVACQLPENQHLLCRNGIVFPLITACLETRLLKRHPDWKHTVDDVLSAAKKRYLFQLARSTWELLDEAWKDGTMEFDLDKAALRRGQEVSLL
;
A
#
# COMPACT_ATOMS: atom_id res chain seq x y z
N MET A 1 40.68 -34.09 -18.59
CA MET A 1 40.71 -33.87 -17.12
C MET A 1 40.77 -32.40 -16.67
N LEU A 2 40.66 -31.39 -17.57
CA LEU A 2 40.74 -29.95 -17.22
C LEU A 2 39.38 -29.26 -17.01
N HIS A 3 38.27 -29.86 -17.44
CA HIS A 3 36.94 -29.27 -17.34
C HIS A 3 36.26 -29.49 -15.98
N ILE A 4 36.64 -30.53 -15.23
CA ILE A 4 36.05 -30.86 -13.93
C ILE A 4 36.54 -29.86 -12.86
N ARG A 5 37.84 -29.53 -12.86
CA ARG A 5 38.45 -28.56 -11.92
C ARG A 5 37.88 -27.14 -12.03
N ARG A 6 37.48 -26.70 -13.23
CA ARG A 6 36.85 -25.38 -13.42
C ARG A 6 35.43 -25.29 -12.86
N ARG A 7 34.71 -26.42 -12.78
CA ARG A 7 33.35 -26.47 -12.22
C ARG A 7 33.40 -26.48 -10.69
N GLU A 8 34.35 -27.20 -10.10
CA GLU A 8 34.57 -27.21 -8.65
C GLU A 8 35.04 -25.85 -8.12
N GLN A 9 35.95 -25.17 -8.83
CA GLN A 9 36.39 -23.81 -8.46
C GLN A 9 35.26 -22.77 -8.54
N ARG A 10 34.29 -22.92 -9.45
CA ARG A 10 33.12 -22.04 -9.52
C ARG A 10 32.14 -22.28 -8.37
N ILE A 11 32.00 -23.52 -7.93
CA ILE A 11 31.15 -23.86 -6.78
C ILE A 11 31.79 -23.31 -5.51
N VAL A 12 33.08 -23.54 -5.29
CA VAL A 12 33.81 -23.00 -4.12
C VAL A 12 33.77 -21.47 -4.10
N ASN A 13 33.98 -20.79 -5.23
CA ASN A 13 33.89 -19.33 -5.31
C ASN A 13 32.45 -18.78 -5.17
N ALA A 14 31.42 -19.58 -5.48
CA ALA A 14 30.03 -19.23 -5.23
C ALA A 14 29.69 -19.36 -3.74
N THR A 15 30.09 -20.45 -3.08
CA THR A 15 29.90 -20.61 -1.63
C THR A 15 30.74 -19.64 -0.80
N GLN A 16 31.90 -19.20 -1.30
CA GLN A 16 32.72 -18.18 -0.63
C GLN A 16 32.17 -16.75 -0.80
N LYS A 17 31.38 -16.49 -1.84
CA LYS A 17 30.68 -15.21 -2.03
C LYS A 17 29.41 -15.07 -1.18
N ASP A 18 28.80 -16.19 -0.79
CA ASP A 18 27.64 -16.22 0.11
C ASP A 18 28.03 -15.98 1.59
N GLY A 19 29.32 -16.05 1.92
CA GLY A 19 29.83 -15.88 3.29
C GLY A 19 30.35 -14.48 3.65
N GLN A 20 30.24 -13.49 2.76
CA GLN A 20 30.81 -12.16 3.01
C GLN A 20 29.91 -11.02 2.52
N PHE A 21 28.65 -11.04 2.95
CA PHE A 21 27.98 -9.79 3.31
C PHE A 21 28.41 -9.45 4.75
N VAL A 22 29.54 -8.75 4.87
CA VAL A 22 29.69 -7.80 5.98
C VAL A 22 28.83 -6.60 5.60
N GLY A 23 27.52 -6.81 5.65
CA GLY A 23 26.54 -5.74 5.65
C GLY A 23 26.45 -5.29 7.09
N ASP A 24 26.88 -4.06 7.32
CA ASP A 24 26.71 -3.27 8.54
C ASP A 24 25.51 -3.77 9.36
N ASP A 25 25.74 -4.06 10.64
CA ASP A 25 24.73 -4.44 11.63
C ASP A 25 23.86 -3.22 11.99
N GLN A 26 23.50 -2.42 10.98
CA GLN A 26 22.33 -1.56 11.01
C GLN A 26 21.16 -2.54 10.99
N GLN A 27 20.62 -2.83 12.16
CA GLN A 27 19.19 -3.02 12.26
C GLN A 27 18.56 -1.82 11.53
N ASP A 28 18.24 -1.99 10.25
CA ASP A 28 17.47 -1.03 9.47
C ASP A 28 16.21 -0.80 10.30
N ALA A 29 16.19 0.29 11.07
CA ALA A 29 15.11 0.58 11.96
C ALA A 29 13.87 0.68 11.08
N LEU A 30 12.96 -0.28 11.22
CA LEU A 30 11.74 -0.32 10.44
C LEU A 30 11.09 1.06 10.53
N PRO A 31 10.75 1.69 9.39
CA PRO A 31 10.18 3.01 9.41
C PRO A 31 8.90 3.00 10.24
N SER A 32 8.70 4.04 11.05
CA SER A 32 7.48 4.15 11.84
C SER A 32 6.25 4.17 10.92
N SER A 33 5.13 3.59 11.38
CA SER A 33 3.86 3.61 10.64
C SER A 33 3.44 5.02 10.26
N GLU A 34 3.80 6.02 11.08
CA GLU A 34 3.57 7.44 10.79
C GLU A 34 4.34 7.93 9.56
N ILE A 35 5.63 7.58 9.41
CA ILE A 35 6.42 7.92 8.23
C ILE A 35 5.88 7.19 6.99
N VAL A 36 5.52 5.92 7.14
CA VAL A 36 4.96 5.12 6.05
C VAL A 36 3.63 5.72 5.57
N LEU A 37 2.73 6.05 6.50
CA LEU A 37 1.45 6.65 6.17
C LEU A 37 1.61 8.04 5.55
N TYR A 38 2.49 8.89 6.10
CA TYR A 38 2.76 10.21 5.52
C TYR A 38 3.22 10.11 4.06
N ARG A 39 4.15 9.19 3.78
CA ARG A 39 4.63 8.93 2.40
C ARG A 39 3.52 8.39 1.51
N LEU A 40 2.69 7.50 2.03
CA LEU A 40 1.54 6.95 1.31
C LEU A 40 0.53 8.05 0.95
N VAL A 41 0.12 8.88 1.91
CA VAL A 41 -0.82 9.99 1.69
C VAL A 41 -0.25 11.02 0.72
N SER A 42 1.03 11.36 0.85
CA SER A 42 1.73 12.25 -0.07
C SER A 42 1.77 11.68 -1.49
N GLY A 43 2.07 10.39 -1.62
CA GLY A 43 2.06 9.66 -2.90
C GLY A 43 0.68 9.62 -3.54
N LEU A 44 -0.37 9.34 -2.75
CA LEU A 44 -1.77 9.37 -3.19
C LEU A 44 -2.17 10.75 -3.71
N HIS A 45 -1.80 11.82 -2.99
CA HIS A 45 -2.04 13.19 -3.42
C HIS A 45 -1.37 13.50 -4.75
N LEU A 46 -0.05 13.27 -4.86
CA LEU A 46 0.71 13.51 -6.07
C LEU A 46 0.18 12.69 -7.25
N PHE A 47 -0.19 11.45 -7.00
CA PHE A 47 -0.81 10.58 -8.01
C PHE A 47 -2.12 11.17 -8.53
N CYS A 48 -2.99 11.64 -7.63
CA CYS A 48 -4.24 12.29 -8.01
C CYS A 48 -4.01 13.55 -8.84
N VAL A 49 -3.07 14.41 -8.43
CA VAL A 49 -2.68 15.62 -9.19
C VAL A 49 -2.14 15.24 -10.58
N ALA A 50 -1.20 14.30 -10.65
CA ALA A 50 -0.65 13.83 -11.91
C ALA A 50 -1.73 13.26 -12.83
N CYS A 51 -2.73 12.56 -12.27
CA CYS A 51 -3.86 12.04 -13.02
C CYS A 51 -4.82 13.12 -13.51
N GLN A 52 -4.76 14.37 -13.07
CA GLN A 52 -5.60 15.45 -13.61
C GLN A 52 -5.00 16.08 -14.87
N LEU A 53 -3.70 15.85 -15.12
CA LEU A 53 -3.03 16.35 -16.30
C LEU A 53 -3.63 15.74 -17.59
N PRO A 54 -3.93 16.55 -18.62
CA PRO A 54 -4.50 16.08 -19.89
C PRO A 54 -3.69 14.95 -20.53
N GLU A 55 -2.37 15.03 -20.43
CA GLU A 55 -1.42 14.08 -20.98
C GLU A 55 -1.59 12.70 -20.33
N ASN A 56 -2.01 12.65 -19.06
CA ASN A 56 -2.08 11.43 -18.26
C ASN A 56 -3.47 10.78 -18.26
N GLN A 57 -4.40 11.23 -19.12
CA GLN A 57 -5.76 10.70 -19.13
C GLN A 57 -5.86 9.23 -19.55
N HIS A 58 -4.89 8.75 -20.33
CA HIS A 58 -4.87 7.41 -20.91
C HIS A 58 -4.14 6.36 -20.04
N LEU A 59 -3.54 6.76 -18.92
CA LEU A 59 -2.71 5.86 -18.12
C LEU A 59 -3.56 4.84 -17.34
N LEU A 60 -3.30 3.55 -17.56
CA LEU A 60 -3.95 2.45 -16.85
C LEU A 60 -3.56 2.38 -15.35
N CYS A 61 -2.43 2.98 -14.97
CA CYS A 61 -1.97 3.00 -13.57
C CYS A 61 -2.98 3.64 -12.63
N ARG A 62 -3.92 4.45 -13.15
CA ARG A 62 -5.11 4.99 -12.45
C ARG A 62 -5.93 3.94 -11.71
N ASN A 63 -5.97 2.71 -12.22
CA ASN A 63 -6.69 1.62 -11.58
C ASN A 63 -5.96 1.08 -10.35
N GLY A 64 -4.64 1.29 -10.24
CA GLY A 64 -3.84 0.79 -9.11
C GLY A 64 -3.98 1.60 -7.82
N ILE A 65 -4.74 2.71 -7.82
CA ILE A 65 -4.89 3.57 -6.64
C ILE A 65 -5.76 2.94 -5.54
N VAL A 66 -6.57 1.92 -5.88
CA VAL A 66 -7.58 1.34 -4.99
C VAL A 66 -6.99 0.87 -3.68
N PHE A 67 -6.03 -0.05 -3.78
CA PHE A 67 -5.46 -0.73 -2.63
C PHE A 67 -4.67 0.26 -1.75
N PRO A 68 -3.75 1.08 -2.28
CA PRO A 68 -3.07 2.12 -1.50
C PRO A 68 -4.04 3.07 -0.78
N LEU A 69 -5.14 3.45 -1.43
CA LEU A 69 -6.16 4.33 -0.84
C LEU A 69 -6.91 3.64 0.30
N ILE A 70 -7.35 2.39 0.12
CA ILE A 70 -8.00 1.60 1.16
C ILE A 70 -7.07 1.44 2.37
N THR A 71 -5.82 1.06 2.13
CA THR A 71 -4.80 0.92 3.18
C THR A 71 -4.64 2.20 3.98
N ALA A 72 -4.55 3.37 3.31
CA ALA A 72 -4.48 4.64 4.01
C ALA A 72 -5.73 4.91 4.87
N CYS A 73 -6.93 4.65 4.35
CA CYS A 73 -8.18 4.87 5.08
C CYS A 73 -8.31 4.01 6.36
N LEU A 74 -7.72 2.81 6.38
CA LEU A 74 -7.77 1.91 7.54
C LEU A 74 -6.85 2.35 8.68
N GLU A 75 -5.87 3.23 8.43
CA GLU A 75 -4.99 3.81 9.44
C GLU A 75 -5.69 4.89 10.29
N THR A 76 -6.89 4.56 10.78
CA THR A 76 -7.84 5.49 11.39
C THR A 76 -7.25 6.23 12.60
N ARG A 77 -6.43 5.55 13.41
CA ARG A 77 -5.76 6.15 14.57
C ARG A 77 -4.82 7.29 14.16
N LEU A 78 -3.97 7.04 13.17
CA LEU A 78 -3.00 8.01 12.70
C LEU A 78 -3.73 9.15 11.98
N LEU A 79 -4.72 8.84 11.16
CA LEU A 79 -5.55 9.85 10.50
C LEU A 79 -6.31 10.74 11.50
N LYS A 80 -6.76 10.21 12.65
CA LYS A 80 -7.36 11.02 13.73
C LYS A 80 -6.36 11.97 14.39
N ARG A 81 -5.07 11.60 14.42
CA ARG A 81 -3.98 12.45 14.97
C ARG A 81 -3.50 13.51 13.98
N HIS A 82 -3.68 13.27 12.68
CA HIS A 82 -3.23 14.16 11.61
C HIS A 82 -4.41 14.52 10.68
N PRO A 83 -5.26 15.50 11.07
CA PRO A 83 -6.45 15.87 10.29
C PRO A 83 -6.15 16.29 8.85
N ASP A 84 -5.01 16.92 8.60
CA ASP A 84 -4.60 17.33 7.24
C ASP A 84 -4.40 16.12 6.32
N TRP A 85 -3.89 15.00 6.87
CA TRP A 85 -3.72 13.76 6.12
C TRP A 85 -5.06 13.13 5.82
N LYS A 86 -5.98 13.15 6.79
CA LYS A 86 -7.36 12.69 6.59
C LYS A 86 -8.06 13.48 5.50
N HIS A 87 -7.92 14.81 5.51
CA HIS A 87 -8.48 15.67 4.47
C HIS A 87 -7.93 15.31 3.08
N THR A 88 -6.62 15.11 2.98
CA THR A 88 -5.97 14.68 1.74
C THR A 88 -6.51 13.33 1.26
N VAL A 89 -6.65 12.35 2.15
CA VAL A 89 -7.22 11.04 1.82
C VAL A 89 -8.68 11.16 1.37
N ASP A 90 -9.48 12.02 1.99
CA ASP A 90 -10.88 12.26 1.62
C ASP A 90 -11.02 12.89 0.24
N ASP A 91 -10.13 13.81 -0.12
CA ASP A 91 -10.09 14.42 -1.45
C ASP A 91 -9.78 13.38 -2.53
N VAL A 92 -8.75 12.56 -2.29
CA VAL A 92 -8.37 11.44 -3.15
C VAL A 92 -9.52 10.45 -3.29
N LEU A 93 -10.15 10.07 -2.17
CA LEU A 93 -11.29 9.17 -2.13
C LEU A 93 -12.49 9.72 -2.91
N SER A 94 -12.77 11.02 -2.77
CA SER A 94 -13.84 11.69 -3.51
C SER A 94 -13.57 11.73 -5.01
N ALA A 95 -12.32 11.97 -5.42
CA ALA A 95 -11.91 11.91 -6.82
C ALA A 95 -12.03 10.49 -7.40
N ALA A 96 -11.66 9.47 -6.62
CA ALA A 96 -11.77 8.06 -6.97
C ALA A 96 -13.24 7.63 -7.15
N LYS A 97 -14.12 7.98 -6.20
CA LYS A 97 -15.57 7.67 -6.26
C LYS A 97 -16.26 8.23 -7.51
N LYS A 98 -15.91 9.46 -7.92
CA LYS A 98 -16.50 10.12 -9.11
C LYS A 98 -16.19 9.42 -10.43
N ARG A 99 -15.14 8.61 -10.51
CA ARG A 99 -14.63 8.05 -11.75
C ARG A 99 -15.23 6.71 -12.19
N TYR A 100 -16.32 6.25 -11.58
CA TYR A 100 -16.92 4.93 -11.84
C TYR A 100 -15.97 3.73 -11.67
N LEU A 101 -14.74 3.93 -11.18
CA LEU A 101 -13.76 2.89 -10.89
C LEU A 101 -14.28 1.87 -9.85
N PHE A 102 -15.45 2.12 -9.23
CA PHE A 102 -15.84 1.56 -7.95
C PHE A 102 -17.32 1.32 -7.75
N GLN A 103 -18.09 0.96 -8.79
CA GLN A 103 -19.39 0.33 -8.51
C GLN A 103 -19.21 -0.95 -7.68
N LEU A 104 -18.09 -1.66 -7.85
CA LEU A 104 -17.72 -2.86 -7.08
C LEU A 104 -17.31 -2.56 -5.62
N ALA A 105 -16.89 -1.33 -5.29
CA ALA A 105 -16.35 -1.01 -3.97
C ALA A 105 -17.31 -0.19 -3.09
N ARG A 106 -18.60 -0.06 -3.45
CA ARG A 106 -19.59 0.61 -2.59
C ARG A 106 -19.62 -0.03 -1.19
N SER A 107 -19.65 -1.36 -1.12
CA SER A 107 -19.58 -2.10 0.13
C SER A 107 -18.28 -1.80 0.90
N THR A 108 -17.14 -1.72 0.20
CA THR A 108 -15.86 -1.36 0.80
C THR A 108 -15.88 0.05 1.39
N TRP A 109 -16.52 1.03 0.73
CA TRP A 109 -16.63 2.39 1.26
C TRP A 109 -17.45 2.45 2.54
N GLU A 110 -18.54 1.69 2.61
CA GLU A 110 -19.35 1.60 3.82
C GLU A 110 -18.59 0.92 4.98
N LEU A 111 -17.70 -0.02 4.66
CA LEU A 111 -16.80 -0.64 5.64
C LEU A 111 -15.71 0.32 6.12
N LEU A 112 -15.18 1.18 5.24
CA LEU A 112 -14.23 2.23 5.65
C LEU A 112 -14.90 3.29 6.53
N ASP A 113 -16.15 3.65 6.24
CA ASP A 113 -16.93 4.55 7.09
C ASP A 113 -17.19 3.91 8.48
N GLU A 114 -17.40 2.59 8.53
CA GLU A 114 -17.50 1.84 9.78
C GLU A 114 -16.16 1.84 10.53
N ALA A 115 -15.05 1.54 9.84
CA ALA A 115 -13.71 1.58 10.43
C ALA A 115 -13.39 2.95 11.05
N TRP A 116 -13.73 4.03 10.35
CA TRP A 116 -13.53 5.39 10.84
C TRP A 116 -14.30 5.66 12.15
N LYS A 117 -15.56 5.20 12.22
CA LYS A 117 -16.42 5.35 13.40
C LYS A 117 -15.96 4.49 14.57
N ASP A 118 -15.63 3.23 14.30
CA ASP A 118 -15.15 2.26 15.30
C ASP A 118 -13.84 2.76 15.94
N GLY A 119 -12.89 3.24 15.11
CA GLY A 119 -11.69 3.91 15.60
C GLY A 119 -10.74 3.04 16.41
N THR A 120 -10.90 1.72 16.34
CA THR A 120 -10.03 0.75 17.00
C THR A 120 -8.67 0.68 16.30
N MET A 121 -7.69 0.06 16.98
CA MET A 121 -6.32 -0.07 16.44
C MET A 121 -6.25 -0.95 15.19
N GLU A 122 -7.12 -1.94 15.09
CA GLU A 122 -7.11 -2.96 14.04
C GLU A 122 -8.54 -3.18 13.56
N PHE A 123 -8.89 -2.54 12.44
CA PHE A 123 -10.16 -2.82 11.78
C PHE A 123 -9.99 -3.98 10.80
N ASP A 124 -10.59 -5.11 11.14
CA ASP A 124 -10.59 -6.30 10.32
C ASP A 124 -11.70 -6.21 9.25
N LEU A 125 -11.29 -5.80 8.04
CA LEU A 125 -12.18 -5.66 6.89
C LEU A 125 -12.90 -6.96 6.54
N ASP A 126 -12.21 -8.11 6.62
CA ASP A 126 -12.75 -9.40 6.21
C ASP A 126 -13.83 -9.86 7.19
N LYS A 127 -13.58 -9.72 8.49
CA LYS A 127 -14.60 -9.98 9.52
C LYS A 127 -15.80 -9.05 9.37
N ALA A 128 -15.56 -7.77 9.09
CA ALA A 128 -16.64 -6.79 8.93
C ALA A 128 -17.50 -7.09 7.68
N ALA A 129 -16.86 -7.48 6.58
CA ALA A 129 -17.53 -7.94 5.36
C ALA A 129 -18.37 -9.22 5.60
N LEU A 130 -17.79 -10.20 6.29
CA LEU A 130 -18.44 -11.46 6.61
C LEU A 130 -19.72 -11.27 7.42
N ARG A 131 -19.72 -10.34 8.40
CA ARG A 131 -20.92 -9.98 9.19
C ARG A 131 -22.06 -9.46 8.33
N ARG A 132 -21.75 -8.88 7.17
CA ARG A 132 -22.73 -8.35 6.20
C ARG A 132 -23.12 -9.38 5.13
N GLY A 133 -22.61 -10.61 5.20
CA GLY A 133 -22.80 -11.62 4.16
C GLY A 133 -22.14 -11.22 2.83
N GLN A 134 -21.10 -10.39 2.89
CA GLN A 134 -20.38 -9.89 1.71
C GLN A 134 -18.96 -10.44 1.71
N GLU A 135 -18.44 -10.71 0.53
CA GLU A 135 -17.02 -11.02 0.32
C GLU A 135 -16.34 -9.75 -0.20
N VAL A 136 -15.27 -9.31 0.48
CA VAL A 136 -14.45 -8.21 0.01
C VAL A 136 -13.23 -8.82 -0.67
N SER A 137 -13.20 -8.75 -2.00
CA SER A 137 -11.97 -9.03 -2.75
C SER A 137 -11.30 -7.69 -3.05
N LEU A 138 -10.14 -7.46 -2.44
CA LEU A 138 -9.22 -6.41 -2.88
C LEU A 138 -8.59 -6.93 -4.17
N LEU A 139 -9.02 -6.37 -5.31
CA LEU A 139 -8.51 -6.71 -6.65
C LEU A 139 -7.00 -6.50 -6.77
#